data_AF-A0A1R2CUE7-F1
#
_entry.id   AF-A0A1R2CUE7-F1
#
_cell.length_a   1.000
_cell.length_b   1.000
_cell.length_c   1.000
_cell.angle_alpha   90.00
_cell.angle_beta   90.00
_cell.angle_gamma   90.00
#
_symmetry.space_group_name_H-M   'P 1'
#
loop_
_entity.id
_entity.type
_entity.pdbx_description
1 polymer ?
#
loop_
_entity_poly.entity_id
_entity_poly.type
_entity_poly.pdbx_seq_one_letter_code
_entity_poly.pdbx_strand_id
1 'polypeptide(L)'
;MGAKKKAKKGKGKKGKKGKLKEYLPNIYDVPKVPDEPRKAIPIVKVNLKLANPINYPMEFPLSIPISTKVMAIIDKIVELHGGGANNITICLHKFRPENPLSPTSSLMELGITQEGEINMYYDFRPVSHPLLS
;
A
#
# COMPACT_ATOMS: atom_id res chain seq x y z
N MET A 1 -12.62 -47.64 -74.48
CA MET A 1 -11.58 -46.79 -75.08
C MET A 1 -12.01 -45.35 -74.89
N GLY A 2 -11.29 -44.41 -74.29
CA GLY A 2 -9.86 -44.21 -74.26
C GLY A 2 -9.58 -42.78 -74.72
N ALA A 3 -9.26 -41.91 -73.74
CA ALA A 3 -8.39 -40.73 -73.83
C ALA A 3 -8.78 -39.43 -74.61
N LYS A 4 -8.91 -38.36 -73.81
CA LYS A 4 -8.14 -37.08 -73.83
C LYS A 4 -8.13 -36.18 -75.09
N LYS A 5 -8.66 -34.96 -74.92
CA LYS A 5 -8.22 -33.68 -75.54
C LYS A 5 -8.71 -32.54 -74.62
N LYS A 6 -8.14 -31.33 -74.51
CA LYS A 6 -6.86 -30.67 -74.76
C LYS A 6 -6.99 -29.30 -74.05
N ALA A 7 -5.86 -28.66 -73.77
CA ALA A 7 -5.72 -27.43 -73.00
C ALA A 7 -6.22 -26.11 -73.66
N LYS A 8 -6.50 -25.14 -72.78
CA LYS A 8 -6.23 -23.67 -72.79
C LYS A 8 -6.57 -22.80 -74.03
N LYS A 9 -7.41 -21.78 -73.79
CA LYS A 9 -7.28 -20.33 -74.13
C LYS A 9 -8.56 -19.68 -73.57
N GLY A 10 -8.59 -18.71 -72.66
CA GLY A 10 -7.81 -17.49 -72.50
C GLY A 10 -8.82 -16.34 -72.46
N LYS A 11 -8.82 -15.50 -71.40
CA LYS A 11 -9.30 -14.10 -71.41
C LYS A 11 -9.18 -13.51 -70.00
N GLY A 12 -8.35 -12.49 -69.87
CA GLY A 12 -8.17 -11.75 -68.64
C GLY A 12 -9.38 -10.92 -68.24
N LYS A 13 -9.45 -10.56 -66.96
CA LYS A 13 -10.07 -9.32 -66.48
C LYS A 13 -9.61 -8.98 -65.05
N LYS A 14 -8.91 -7.84 -64.96
CA LYS A 14 -8.80 -6.88 -63.85
C LYS A 14 -8.43 -7.43 -62.46
N GLY A 15 -7.14 -7.44 -62.19
CA GLY A 15 -6.62 -7.34 -60.82
C GLY A 15 -7.09 -6.03 -60.18
N LYS A 16 -7.92 -6.13 -59.14
CA LYS A 16 -8.16 -5.03 -58.20
C LYS A 16 -6.84 -4.77 -57.48
N LYS A 17 -6.27 -3.57 -57.67
CA LYS A 17 -5.24 -3.03 -56.77
C LYS A 17 -5.84 -2.95 -55.37
N GLY A 18 -5.61 -3.98 -54.56
CA GLY A 18 -5.77 -3.90 -53.12
C GLY A 18 -4.68 -2.96 -52.62
N LYS A 19 -5.05 -1.75 -52.22
CA LYS A 19 -4.16 -0.83 -51.51
C LYS A 19 -3.62 -1.60 -50.30
N LEU A 20 -2.30 -1.80 -50.27
CA LEU A 20 -1.58 -2.16 -49.06
C LEU A 20 -1.87 -1.03 -48.08
N LYS A 21 -2.76 -1.24 -47.11
CA LYS A 21 -2.88 -0.32 -45.99
C LYS A 21 -1.58 -0.50 -45.22
N GLU A 22 -0.67 0.47 -45.33
CA GLU A 22 0.37 0.65 -44.32
C GLU A 22 -0.36 0.66 -42.97
N TYR A 23 -0.12 -0.37 -42.18
CA TYR A 23 -0.55 -0.38 -40.80
C TYR A 23 0.31 0.68 -40.11
N LEU A 24 -0.26 1.88 -39.95
CA LEU A 24 0.26 2.86 -39.01
C LEU A 24 0.43 2.14 -37.66
N PRO A 25 1.61 2.19 -37.02
CA PRO A 25 1.79 1.60 -35.71
C PRO A 25 0.75 2.21 -34.78
N ASN A 26 0.04 1.35 -34.06
CA ASN A 26 -1.06 1.75 -33.19
C ASN A 26 -0.50 2.71 -32.13
N ILE A 27 -0.88 3.99 -32.20
CA ILE A 27 -0.37 5.07 -31.33
C ILE A 27 -0.80 4.83 -29.85
N TYR A 28 -1.72 3.89 -29.64
CA TYR A 28 -2.24 3.47 -28.35
C TYR A 28 -1.62 2.17 -27.84
N ASP A 29 -0.32 1.98 -28.02
CA ASP A 29 0.39 0.97 -27.24
C ASP A 29 0.47 1.47 -25.80
N VAL A 30 -0.64 1.31 -25.07
CA VAL A 30 -0.74 1.64 -23.65
C VAL A 30 0.35 0.81 -22.97
N PRO A 31 1.30 1.43 -22.24
CA PRO A 31 2.31 0.68 -21.53
C PRO A 31 1.62 -0.39 -20.72
N LYS A 32 1.90 -1.67 -21.03
CA LYS A 32 1.41 -2.78 -20.23
C LYS A 32 1.90 -2.53 -18.81
N VAL A 33 0.97 -2.23 -17.90
CA VAL A 33 1.26 -2.22 -16.47
C VAL A 33 1.87 -3.59 -16.18
N PRO A 34 3.08 -3.67 -15.62
CA PRO A 34 3.66 -4.96 -15.28
C PRO A 34 2.66 -5.74 -14.43
N ASP A 35 2.31 -6.96 -14.84
CA ASP A 35 1.54 -7.92 -14.02
C ASP A 35 2.31 -8.37 -12.77
N GLU A 36 3.40 -7.69 -12.42
CA GLU A 36 4.19 -7.95 -11.23
C GLU A 36 3.29 -7.76 -10.00
N PRO A 37 3.11 -8.81 -9.18
CA PRO A 37 2.39 -8.66 -7.93
C PRO A 37 3.09 -7.55 -7.14
N ARG A 38 2.31 -6.54 -6.71
CA ARG A 38 2.80 -5.40 -5.92
C ARG A 38 3.85 -5.92 -4.93
N LYS A 39 5.09 -5.42 -5.03
CA LYS A 39 6.19 -5.78 -4.13
C LYS A 39 5.63 -5.89 -2.71
N ALA A 40 5.78 -7.07 -2.10
CA ALA A 40 5.29 -7.32 -0.76
C ALA A 40 5.82 -6.21 0.17
N ILE A 41 4.92 -5.37 0.66
CA ILE A 41 5.28 -4.30 1.59
C ILE A 41 5.66 -5.03 2.89
N PRO A 42 6.89 -4.85 3.40
CA PRO A 42 7.31 -5.57 4.59
C PRO A 42 6.44 -5.16 5.78
N ILE A 43 6.13 -6.15 6.62
CA ILE A 43 5.27 -6.00 7.79
C ILE A 43 6.15 -5.96 9.03
N VAL A 44 5.89 -5.01 9.92
CA VAL A 44 6.60 -4.83 11.18
C VAL A 44 5.66 -5.07 12.33
N LYS A 45 6.18 -5.74 13.37
CA LYS A 45 5.50 -5.92 14.65
C LYS A 45 5.86 -4.76 15.56
N VAL A 46 4.86 -3.95 15.91
CA VAL A 46 4.98 -2.80 16.78
C VAL A 46 4.40 -3.14 18.14
N ASN A 47 5.24 -3.13 19.17
CA ASN A 47 4.79 -3.25 20.55
C ASN A 47 4.54 -1.84 21.09
N LEU A 48 3.27 -1.49 21.24
CA LEU A 48 2.83 -0.24 21.84
C LEU A 48 2.84 -0.40 23.37
N LYS A 49 3.65 0.41 24.06
CA LYS A 49 3.79 0.40 25.51
C LYS A 49 3.36 1.76 26.08
N LEU A 50 2.57 1.73 27.14
CA LEU A 50 2.19 2.95 27.84
C LEU A 50 3.39 3.48 28.64
N ALA A 51 3.69 4.78 28.52
CA ALA A 51 4.82 5.41 29.20
C ALA A 51 4.51 5.76 30.66
N ASN A 52 3.25 6.10 30.96
CA ASN A 52 2.80 6.48 32.30
C ASN A 52 1.42 5.85 32.58
N PRO A 53 1.27 5.00 33.61
CA PRO A 53 2.25 4.61 34.63
C PRO A 53 3.33 3.66 34.12
N ILE A 54 4.59 3.91 34.52
CA ILE A 54 5.80 3.18 34.08
C ILE A 54 5.74 1.66 34.32
N ASN A 55 4.92 1.20 35.28
CA ASN A 55 4.81 -0.21 35.69
C ASN A 55 3.49 -0.88 35.29
N TYR A 56 2.70 -0.26 34.41
CA TYR A 56 1.46 -0.87 33.96
C TYR A 56 1.76 -1.85 32.80
N PRO A 57 1.38 -3.14 32.89
CA PRO A 57 1.61 -4.13 31.84
C PRO A 57 0.59 -3.97 30.70
N MET A 58 0.56 -2.80 30.07
CA MET A 58 -0.26 -2.51 28.91
C MET A 58 0.65 -2.47 27.69
N GLU A 59 0.85 -3.65 27.11
CA GLU A 59 1.58 -3.84 25.87
C GLU A 59 0.60 -4.35 24.81
N PHE A 60 0.46 -3.60 23.72
CA PHE A 60 -0.38 -4.00 22.59
C PHE A 60 0.51 -4.31 21.39
N PRO A 61 0.72 -5.60 21.05
CA PRO A 61 1.43 -5.98 19.85
C PRO A 61 0.54 -5.75 18.62
N LEU A 62 1.07 -5.05 17.62
CA LEU A 62 0.35 -4.69 16.41
C LEU A 62 1.21 -4.99 15.17
N SER A 63 0.71 -5.80 14.24
CA SER A 63 1.37 -6.02 12.95
C SER A 63 0.86 -5.02 11.92
N ILE A 64 1.74 -4.15 11.41
CA ILE A 64 1.40 -3.14 10.39
C ILE A 64 2.47 -3.05 9.28
N PRO A 65 2.07 -2.70 8.04
CA PRO A 65 3.02 -2.42 6.97
C PRO A 65 3.90 -1.20 7.28
N ILE A 66 5.15 -1.18 6.83
CA ILE A 66 6.07 -0.03 7.02
C ILE A 66 5.61 1.28 6.37
N SER A 67 4.69 1.21 5.41
CA SER A 67 4.07 2.38 4.77
C SER A 67 3.03 3.07 5.64
N THR A 68 2.68 2.47 6.79
CA THR A 68 1.68 3.00 7.72
C THR A 68 2.17 4.30 8.35
N LYS A 69 1.31 5.31 8.41
CA LYS A 69 1.59 6.59 9.05
C LYS A 69 1.36 6.52 10.55
N VAL A 70 2.08 7.35 11.30
CA VAL A 70 1.92 7.48 12.75
C VAL A 70 0.48 7.85 13.13
N MET A 71 -0.21 8.67 12.32
CA MET A 71 -1.62 8.99 12.54
C MET A 71 -2.52 7.75 12.62
N ALA A 72 -2.33 6.76 11.74
CA ALA A 72 -3.11 5.52 11.78
C ALA A 72 -2.80 4.67 13.04
N ILE A 73 -1.62 4.83 13.62
CA ILE A 73 -1.25 4.20 14.90
C ILE A 73 -1.96 4.92 16.05
N ILE A 74 -2.03 6.26 16.00
CA ILE A 74 -2.79 7.08 16.95
C ILE A 74 -4.26 6.66 16.95
N ASP A 75 -4.89 6.54 15.78
CA ASP A 75 -6.28 6.11 15.66
C ASP A 75 -6.52 4.74 16.32
N LYS A 76 -5.62 3.78 16.09
CA LYS A 76 -5.68 2.46 16.74
C LYS A 76 -5.52 2.55 18.27
N ILE A 77 -4.66 3.45 18.77
CA ILE A 77 -4.53 3.67 20.21
C ILE A 77 -5.84 4.22 20.76
N VAL A 78 -6.49 5.18 20.09
CA VAL A 78 -7.79 5.72 20.50
C VAL A 78 -8.85 4.62 20.54
N GLU A 79 -8.90 3.77 19.52
CA GLU A 79 -9.81 2.62 19.44
C GLU A 79 -9.58 1.63 20.61
N LEU A 80 -8.31 1.32 20.93
CA LEU A 80 -7.95 0.45 22.05
C LEU A 80 -8.38 1.01 23.41
N HIS A 81 -8.48 2.33 23.55
CA HIS A 81 -8.95 3.02 24.77
C HIS A 81 -10.44 3.39 24.69
N GLY A 82 -11.20 2.84 23.73
CA GLY A 82 -12.64 3.06 23.61
C GLY A 82 -13.04 4.51 23.29
N GLY A 83 -12.17 5.28 22.63
CA GLY A 83 -12.40 6.70 22.34
C GLY A 83 -12.08 7.67 23.48
N GLY A 84 -11.63 7.16 24.63
CA GLY A 84 -11.33 7.97 25.83
C GLY A 84 -9.93 8.57 25.88
N ALA A 85 -9.14 8.49 24.81
CA ALA A 85 -7.75 8.96 24.78
C ALA A 85 -7.61 10.18 23.85
N ASN A 86 -7.12 11.31 24.40
CA ASN A 86 -6.79 12.51 23.65
C ASN A 86 -5.31 12.89 23.83
N ASN A 87 -4.81 13.78 22.95
CA ASN A 87 -3.44 14.31 22.99
C ASN A 87 -2.37 13.21 23.09
N ILE A 88 -2.50 12.19 22.23
CA ILE A 88 -1.59 11.05 22.20
C ILE A 88 -0.22 11.50 21.71
N THR A 89 0.80 11.25 22.52
CA THR A 89 2.20 11.52 22.22
C THR A 89 2.93 10.21 22.05
N ILE A 90 3.58 9.98 20.90
CA ILE A 90 4.28 8.72 20.59
C ILE A 90 5.78 9.00 20.43
N CYS A 91 6.60 8.09 20.95
CA CYS A 91 8.06 8.11 20.84
C CYS A 91 8.60 6.73 20.47
N LEU A 92 9.71 6.70 19.73
CA LEU A 92 10.41 5.47 19.34
C LEU A 92 11.43 5.06 20.41
N HIS A 93 11.48 3.78 20.80
CA HIS A 93 12.44 3.15 21.74
C HIS A 93 12.50 3.68 23.18
N LYS A 94 12.30 4.98 23.41
CA LYS A 94 12.28 5.62 24.72
C LYS A 94 11.29 6.77 24.70
N PHE A 95 10.47 6.88 25.73
CA PHE A 95 9.56 8.01 25.88
C PHE A 95 10.33 9.31 26.13
N ARG A 96 10.18 10.29 25.23
CA ARG A 96 10.77 11.63 25.33
C ARG A 96 9.73 12.66 24.86
N PRO A 97 8.94 13.26 25.77
CA PRO A 97 7.86 14.17 25.39
C PRO A 97 8.36 15.44 24.66
N GLU A 98 9.63 15.78 24.77
CA GLU A 98 10.28 16.89 24.06
C GLU A 98 10.45 16.65 22.56
N ASN A 99 10.50 15.39 22.12
CA ASN A 99 10.69 15.03 20.71
C ASN A 99 9.68 13.97 20.27
N PRO A 100 8.40 14.35 20.14
CA PRO A 100 7.36 13.44 19.70
C PRO A 100 7.50 13.10 18.22
N LEU A 101 7.02 11.91 17.83
CA LEU A 101 6.91 11.54 16.42
C LEU A 101 5.85 12.38 15.72
N SER A 102 6.16 12.85 14.51
CA SER A 102 5.19 13.57 13.69
C SER A 102 4.06 12.64 13.23
N PRO A 103 2.77 13.01 13.38
CA PRO A 103 1.63 12.19 12.92
C PRO A 103 1.64 11.91 11.41
N THR A 104 2.24 12.79 10.63
CA THR A 104 2.29 12.69 9.15
C THR A 104 3.34 11.71 8.67
N SER A 105 4.33 11.40 9.49
CA SER A 105 5.46 10.55 9.12
C SER A 105 5.05 9.09 9.02
N SER A 106 5.63 8.41 8.04
CA SER A 106 5.53 6.95 7.90
C SER A 106 6.58 6.23 8.74
N LEU A 107 6.37 4.94 9.06
CA LEU A 107 7.40 4.15 9.73
C LEU A 107 8.70 4.09 8.91
N MET A 108 8.59 4.08 7.58
CA MET A 108 9.74 4.15 6.68
C MET A 108 10.57 5.43 6.86
N GLU A 109 9.91 6.60 6.98
CA GLU A 109 10.60 7.88 7.24
C GLU A 109 11.29 7.93 8.60
N LEU A 110 10.80 7.15 9.57
CA LEU A 110 11.42 6.99 10.88
C LEU A 110 12.61 6.02 10.88
N GLY A 111 13.02 5.51 9.71
CA GLY A 111 14.15 4.60 9.53
C GLY A 111 13.79 3.12 9.64
N ILE A 112 12.51 2.77 9.81
CA ILE A 112 12.06 1.38 9.90
C ILE A 112 11.83 0.86 8.47
N THR A 113 12.83 0.19 7.92
CA THR A 113 12.85 -0.25 6.52
C THR A 113 12.78 -1.76 6.33
N GLN A 114 12.98 -2.52 7.41
CA GLN A 114 13.02 -3.98 7.41
C GLN A 114 11.95 -4.56 8.32
N GLU A 115 11.59 -5.82 8.08
CA GLU A 115 10.75 -6.61 8.97
C GLU A 115 11.46 -6.77 10.33
N GLY A 116 10.69 -6.65 11.41
CA GLY A 116 11.25 -6.73 12.75
C GLY A 116 10.25 -6.41 13.83
N GLU A 117 10.75 -6.35 15.06
CA GLU A 117 10.01 -5.96 16.25
C GLU A 117 10.51 -4.60 16.74
N ILE A 118 9.59 -3.66 16.91
CA ILE A 118 9.89 -2.31 17.39
C ILE A 118 9.06 -2.00 18.63
N ASN A 119 9.67 -1.33 19.60
CA ASN A 119 8.98 -0.84 20.78
C ASN A 119 8.68 0.65 20.61
N MET A 120 7.40 0.99 20.67
CA MET A 120 6.93 2.37 20.68
C MET A 120 6.30 2.67 22.04
N TYR A 121 6.65 3.83 22.58
CA TYR A 121 6.11 4.30 23.84
C TYR A 121 5.13 5.42 23.56
N TYR A 122 3.96 5.37 24.19
CA TYR A 122 2.97 6.43 24.05
C TYR A 122 2.47 6.90 25.41
N ASP A 123 2.02 8.14 25.46
CA ASP A 123 1.30 8.73 26.59
C ASP A 123 0.05 9.43 26.05
N PHE A 124 -1.00 9.49 26.85
CA PHE A 124 -2.27 10.09 26.46
C PHE A 124 -2.92 10.80 27.65
N ARG A 125 -3.76 11.80 27.36
CA ARG A 125 -4.62 12.41 28.37
C ARG A 125 -6.00 11.76 28.33
N PRO A 126 -6.49 11.21 29.45
CA PRO A 126 -7.82 10.64 29.50
C PRO A 126 -8.86 11.74 29.35
N VAL A 127 -9.94 11.43 28.62
CA VAL A 127 -11.10 12.32 28.48
C VAL A 127 -12.25 11.70 29.23
N SER A 128 -12.66 12.35 30.32
CA SER A 128 -13.94 12.05 30.96
C SER A 128 -15.01 12.91 30.29
N HIS A 129 -15.82 12.32 29.41
CA HIS A 129 -17.12 12.92 29.14
C HIS A 129 -18.00 12.62 30.37
N PRO A 130 -18.62 13.62 31.02
CA PRO A 130 -19.61 13.32 32.04
C PRO A 130 -20.71 12.48 31.38
N LEU A 131 -20.96 11.29 31.93
CA LEU A 131 -22.08 10.44 31.51
C LEU A 131 -23.39 11.06 32.01
N LEU A 132 -23.78 12.23 31.49
CA LEU A 132 -25.07 12.86 31.74
C LEU A 132 -25.34 13.96 30.71
N SER A 133 -26.30 13.70 29.82
CA SER A 133 -27.28 14.68 29.35
C SER A 133 -28.65 14.02 29.36
#